data_AF-W4VEY9-F1
#
_entry.id   AF-W4VEY9-F1
#
_cell.length_a   1.000
_cell.length_b   1.000
_cell.length_c   1.000
_cell.angle_alpha   90.00
_cell.angle_beta   90.00
_cell.angle_gamma   90.00
#
_symmetry.space_group_name_H-M   'P 1'
#
loop_
_entity.id
_entity.type
_entity.pdbx_description
1 polymer ?
#
loop_
_entity_poly.entity_id
_entity_poly.type
_entity_poly.pdbx_seq_one_letter_code
_entity_poly.pdbx_strand_id
1 'polypeptide(L)' 'MDILLIFLLIFSFTPVLLWGGDNWKKTAIGQIPFVIGAWIVFYQYITVGIGSGQMYLWGNFYCKSDIWSYRFYHHFIRNA' A
#
# COMPACT_ATOMS: atom_id res chain seq x y z
N MET A 1 -4.24 5.74 20.00
CA MET A 1 -4.32 5.89 18.52
C MET A 1 -3.01 6.41 17.93
N ASP A 2 -2.09 6.86 18.77
CA ASP A 2 -0.85 7.57 18.40
C ASP A 2 0.18 6.64 17.74
N ILE A 3 0.28 5.40 18.22
CA ILE A 3 1.19 4.40 17.65
C ILE A 3 0.81 4.03 16.20
N LEU A 4 -0.49 3.91 15.90
CA LEU A 4 -0.96 3.57 14.55
C LEU A 4 -0.67 4.68 13.54
N LEU A 5 -0.83 5.94 13.96
CA LEU A 5 -0.48 7.11 13.15
C LEU A 5 1.03 7.14 12.84
N ILE A 6 1.87 6.87 13.85
CA ILE A 6 3.32 6.80 13.69
C ILE A 6 3.72 5.70 12.70
N PHE A 7 3.13 4.50 12.81
CA PHE A 7 3.35 3.42 11.86
C PHE A 7 2.92 3.79 10.44
N LEU A 8 1.76 4.43 10.27
CA LEU A 8 1.28 4.88 8.97
C LEU A 8 2.20 5.93 8.35
N LEU A 9 2.70 6.87 9.14
CA LEU A 9 3.68 7.87 8.71
C LEU A 9 4.97 7.21 8.23
N ILE A 10 5.57 6.29 9.01
CA ILE A 10 6.79 5.58 8.61
C ILE A 10 6.55 4.78 7.32
N PHE A 11 5.41 4.08 7.24
CA PHE A 11 5.01 3.31 6.08
C PHE A 11 4.81 4.19 4.82
N SER A 12 4.38 5.44 4.99
CA SER A 12 4.23 6.41 3.90
C SER A 12 5.54 6.76 3.19
N PHE A 13 6.68 6.62 3.87
CA PHE A 13 8.00 6.90 3.30
C PHE A 13 8.57 5.73 2.48
N THR A 14 7.96 4.54 2.55
CA THR A 14 8.39 3.35 1.80
C THR A 14 8.53 3.61 0.29
N PRO A 15 7.56 4.20 -0.43
CA PRO A 15 7.74 4.54 -1.84
C PRO A 15 8.86 5.54 -2.10
N VAL A 16 9.09 6.50 -1.19
CA VAL A 16 10.19 7.48 -1.32
C VAL A 16 11.55 6.81 -1.21
N LEU A 17 11.70 5.87 -0.27
CA LEU A 17 12.91 5.06 -0.10
C LEU A 17 13.17 4.17 -1.33
N LEU A 18 12.12 3.59 -1.91
CA LEU A 18 12.21 2.77 -3.11
C LEU A 18 12.43 3.58 -4.39
N TRP A 19 12.07 4.87 -4.41
CA TRP A 19 12.24 5.74 -5.57
C TRP A 19 13.70 6.07 -5.88
N GLY A 20 14.56 6.05 -4.85
CA GLY A 20 15.99 6.34 -4.96
C GLY A 20 16.83 5.21 -5.59
N GLY A 21 16.30 4.00 -5.71
CA GLY A 21 17.01 2.87 -6.32
C GLY A 21 16.75 2.75 -7.82
N ASP A 22 17.81 2.58 -8.63
CA ASP A 22 17.72 2.50 -10.10
C ASP A 22 16.77 1.41 -10.61
N ASN A 23 16.61 0.31 -9.85
CA ASN A 23 15.75 -0.82 -10.20
C ASN A 23 14.41 -0.85 -9.46
N TRP A 24 14.18 0.06 -8.49
CA TRP A 24 13.04 -0.01 -7.56
C TRP A 24 11.98 1.07 -7.80
N LYS A 25 12.21 1.99 -8.75
CA LYS A 25 11.23 3.00 -9.18
C LYS A 25 9.87 2.40 -9.59
N LYS A 26 9.87 1.24 -10.25
CA LYS A 26 8.62 0.56 -10.66
C LYS A 26 7.84 0.03 -9.45
N THR A 27 8.53 -0.51 -8.45
CA THR A 27 7.93 -0.94 -7.18
C THR A 27 7.41 0.25 -6.39
N ALA A 28 8.15 1.36 -6.38
CA ALA A 28 7.73 2.59 -5.73
C ALA A 28 6.40 3.12 -6.30
N ILE A 29 6.22 3.07 -7.63
CA ILE A 29 4.94 3.46 -8.28
C ILE A 29 3.78 2.55 -7.84
N GLY A 30 4.00 1.24 -7.73
CA GLY A 30 3.00 0.29 -7.24
C GLY A 30 2.63 0.48 -5.76
N GLN A 31 3.53 1.05 -4.96
CA GLN A 31 3.34 1.34 -3.54
C GLN A 31 2.53 2.63 -3.29
N ILE A 32 2.51 3.58 -4.22
CA ILE A 32 1.74 4.83 -4.10
C ILE A 32 0.23 4.58 -3.86
N PRO A 33 -0.49 3.79 -4.68
CA PRO A 33 -1.90 3.51 -4.43
C PRO A 33 -2.14 2.72 -3.14
N PHE A 34 -1.16 1.93 -2.69
CA PHE A 34 -1.24 1.23 -1.41
C PHE A 34 -1.19 2.21 -0.23
N VAL A 35 -0.25 3.17 -0.24
CA VAL A 35 -0.15 4.20 0.82
C VAL A 35 -1.42 5.04 0.88
N ILE A 36 -1.98 5.44 -0.27
CA ILE A 36 -3.24 6.18 -0.34
C ILE A 36 -4.38 5.35 0.28
N GLY A 37 -4.48 4.07 -0.05
CA GLY A 37 -5.48 3.17 0.54
C GLY A 37 -5.37 3.06 2.06
N ALA A 38 -4.15 2.92 2.57
CA ALA A 38 -3.89 2.85 4.01
C ALA A 38 -4.33 4.14 4.75
N TRP A 39 -4.12 5.32 4.15
CA TRP A 39 -4.60 6.59 4.71
C TRP A 39 -6.13 6.68 4.73
N ILE A 40 -6.81 6.19 3.70
CA ILE A 40 -8.28 6.17 3.65
C ILE A 40 -8.85 5.25 4.74
N VAL A 41 -8.28 4.05 4.91
CA VAL A 41 -8.66 3.11 5.98
C VAL A 41 -8.45 3.75 7.35
N PHE A 42 -7.29 4.36 7.55
CA PHE A 42 -6.98 5.01 8.81
C PHE A 42 -7.96 6.14 9.12
N TYR A 43 -8.30 6.96 8.12
CA TYR A 43 -9.30 8.01 8.26
C TYR A 43 -10.70 7.45 8.61
N GLN A 44 -11.12 6.36 7.96
CA GLN A 44 -12.39 5.68 8.30
C GLN A 44 -12.37 5.09 9.72
N TYR A 45 -11.24 4.51 10.12
CA TYR A 45 -11.05 3.93 11.46
C TYR A 45 -11.20 4.97 12.56
N ILE A 46 -10.63 6.17 12.38
CA ILE A 46 -10.69 7.24 13.39
C ILE A 46 -12.02 8.02 13.37
N THR A 47 -12.76 8.05 12.25
CA THR A 47 -13.98 8.87 12.13
C THR A 47 -15.28 8.11 12.40
N VAL A 48 -15.40 6.86 11.96
CA VAL A 48 -16.66 6.11 12.01
C VAL A 48 -16.49 4.73 12.66
N GLY A 49 -15.24 4.24 12.75
CA GLY A 49 -14.94 2.87 13.16
C GLY A 49 -15.15 1.88 12.00
N ILE A 50 -14.28 0.88 11.88
CA ILE A 50 -14.35 -0.11 10.79
C ILE A 50 -15.23 -1.27 11.23
N GLY A 51 -16.36 -1.45 10.53
CA GLY A 51 -17.19 -2.65 10.68
C GLY A 51 -16.52 -3.89 10.08
N SER A 52 -16.78 -5.08 10.64
CA SER A 52 -16.17 -6.36 10.23
C SER A 52 -16.29 -6.67 8.73
N GLY A 53 -17.39 -6.28 8.08
CA GLY A 53 -17.58 -6.47 6.64
C GLY A 53 -16.70 -5.58 5.75
N GLN A 54 -16.33 -4.38 6.22
CA GLN A 54 -15.43 -3.48 5.48
C GLN A 54 -13.98 -3.94 5.59
N MET A 55 -13.60 -4.55 6.71
CA MET A 55 -12.30 -5.20 6.90
C MET A 55 -12.04 -6.30 5.86
N TYR A 56 -13.08 -7.04 5.48
CA TYR A 56 -13.01 -8.10 4.46
C TYR A 56 -12.79 -7.54 3.06
N LEU A 57 -13.47 -6.44 2.71
CA LEU A 57 -13.29 -5.76 1.42
C LEU A 57 -11.89 -5.16 1.29
N TRP A 58 -11.36 -4.58 2.38
CA TRP A 58 -9.99 -4.09 2.43
C TRP A 58 -8.96 -5.21 2.35
N GLY A 59 -9.11 -6.30 3.11
CA GLY A 59 -8.23 -7.46 3.00
C GLY A 59 -8.19 -8.04 1.57
N ASN A 60 -9.32 -8.05 0.87
CA ASN A 60 -9.42 -8.50 -0.51
C ASN A 60 -8.79 -7.49 -1.50
N PHE A 61 -8.90 -6.19 -1.22
CA PHE A 61 -8.21 -5.14 -1.95
C PHE A 61 -6.68 -5.26 -1.81
N TYR A 62 -6.20 -5.48 -0.58
CA TYR A 62 -4.77 -5.73 -0.30
C TYR A 62 -4.26 -6.95 -1.05
N CYS A 63 -4.95 -8.09 -0.94
CA CYS A 63 -4.58 -9.34 -1.63
C CYS A 63 -4.53 -9.16 -3.17
N LYS A 64 -5.51 -8.45 -3.74
CA LYS A 64 -5.51 -8.16 -5.18
C LYS A 64 -4.43 -7.16 -5.58
N SER A 65 -4.15 -6.15 -4.76
CA SER A 65 -3.10 -5.17 -5.02
C SER A 65 -1.71 -5.80 -4.98
N ASP A 66 -1.47 -6.74 -4.06
CA ASP A 66 -0.23 -7.52 -4.00
C ASP A 66 -0.11 -8.42 -5.22
N ILE A 67 -1.15 -9.18 -5.57
CA ILE A 67 -1.16 -10.01 -6.79
C ILE A 67 -0.91 -9.17 -8.03
N TRP A 68 -1.45 -7.95 -8.09
CA TRP A 68 -1.21 -7.03 -9.19
C TRP A 68 0.25 -6.56 -9.20
N SER A 69 0.81 -6.20 -8.04
CA SER A 69 2.23 -5.87 -7.86
C SER A 69 3.13 -7.03 -8.30
N TYR A 70 2.86 -8.27 -7.87
CA TYR A 70 3.59 -9.48 -8.27
C TYR A 70 3.49 -9.74 -9.78
N ARG A 71 2.30 -9.61 -10.39
CA ARG A 71 2.13 -9.75 -11.85
C ARG A 71 2.86 -8.65 -12.62
N PHE A 72 2.81 -7.42 -12.14
CA PHE A 72 3.53 -6.29 -12.74
C PHE A 72 5.04 -6.51 -12.66
N TYR A 73 5.54 -6.96 -11.51
CA TYR A 73 6.95 -7.26 -11.28
C TYR A 73 7.44 -8.36 -12.22
N HIS A 74 6.68 -9.45 -12.35
CA HIS A 74 7.06 -10.60 -13.17
C HIS A 74 6.95 -10.34 -14.68
N HIS A 75 6.02 -9.46 -15.10
CA HIS A 75 5.85 -9.06 -16.49
C HIS A 75 6.90 -8.06 -16.95
N PHE A 76 7.45 -7.22 -16.05
CA PHE A 76 8.50 -6.26 -16.40
C PHE A 76 9.93 -6.77 -16.19
N ILE A 77 10.21 -7.66 -15.22
CA ILE A 77 11.54 -8.29 -15.09
C ILE A 77 11.82 -9.25 -16.25
N ARG A 78 10.80 -9.92 -16.80
CA ARG A 78 10.98 -10.75 -18.01
C ARG A 78 11.23 -9.95 -19.29
N ASN A 79 10.93 -8.65 -19.28
CA ASN A 79 10.96 -7.78 -20.46
C ASN A 79 11.94 -6.59 -20.29
N ALA A 80 12.81 -6.63 -19.27
CA ALA A 80 13.91 -5.69 -19.04
C ALA A 80 15.23 -6.41 -19.26
#